data_AF-A0A7W0EXK7-F1
#
_entry.id   AF-A0A7W0EXK7-F1
#
_cell.length_a   1.000
_cell.length_b   1.000
_cell.length_c   1.000
_cell.angle_alpha   90.00
_cell.angle_beta   90.00
_cell.angle_gamma   90.00
#
_symmetry.space_group_name_H-M   'P 1'
#
loop_
_entity.id
_entity.type
_entity.pdbx_description
1 polymer ?
#
loop_
_entity_poly.entity_id
_entity_poly.type
_entity_poly.pdbx_seq_one_letter_code
_entity_poly.pdbx_strand_id
1 'polypeptide(L)'
;MKFFQMNLIKPENVFHAASKSISPSVKWMPGHNDSTINHGIQLRPIYILGFFVRRYGYEAVRRKMEMRLIKKLGAGFMILFFCAAVFGAEEKNEAKILLHGGNNGEVSFDHKLHQTILKDCSLCHMLFPQETGGIQKSVKEGKLKEKQVMNTLCINCHKEKKKAGVKAGPVTCSRCHSKK
;
A
#
# COMPACT_ATOMS: atom_id res chain seq x y z
N MET A 1 40.27 46.03 12.80
CA MET A 1 38.92 46.19 12.20
C MET A 1 38.95 45.60 10.80
N LYS A 2 38.32 44.43 10.58
CA LYS A 2 38.11 43.84 9.25
C LYS A 2 36.67 43.34 9.19
N PHE A 3 35.85 44.05 8.42
CA PHE A 3 34.48 43.66 8.10
C PHE A 3 34.53 42.48 7.11
N PHE A 4 33.93 41.35 7.48
CA PHE A 4 33.68 40.24 6.57
C PHE A 4 32.25 40.39 6.05
N GLN A 5 32.12 40.68 4.76
CA GLN A 5 30.82 40.83 4.09
C GLN A 5 30.13 39.48 3.96
N MET A 6 28.87 39.41 4.39
CA MET A 6 27.97 38.29 4.15
C MET A 6 27.37 38.40 2.75
N ASN A 7 27.63 37.41 1.89
CA ASN A 7 26.92 37.25 0.63
C ASN A 7 25.52 36.69 0.91
N LEU A 8 24.52 37.56 0.72
CA LEU A 8 23.10 37.24 0.69
C LEU A 8 22.76 36.63 -0.68
N ILE A 9 22.45 35.34 -0.72
CA ILE A 9 21.86 34.69 -1.89
C ILE A 9 20.35 34.95 -1.83
N LYS A 10 19.83 35.65 -2.83
CA LYS A 10 18.38 35.90 -3.02
C LYS A 10 17.72 34.64 -3.60
N PRO A 11 16.49 34.29 -3.18
CA PRO A 11 15.65 33.35 -3.91
C PRO A 11 14.81 34.12 -4.95
N GLU A 12 15.03 33.84 -6.22
CA GLU A 12 14.23 34.34 -7.33
C GLU A 12 13.20 33.27 -7.77
N ASN A 13 11.93 33.63 -7.56
CA ASN A 13 10.72 33.43 -8.39
C ASN A 13 10.47 32.04 -9.00
N VAL A 14 9.45 31.30 -8.55
CA VAL A 14 8.04 31.38 -9.03
C VAL A 14 7.93 31.04 -10.52
N PHE A 15 7.31 29.91 -10.88
CA PHE A 15 6.08 29.87 -11.67
C PHE A 15 5.60 28.43 -11.96
N HIS A 16 4.28 28.34 -12.02
CA HIS A 16 3.41 27.22 -12.29
C HIS A 16 3.68 26.48 -13.61
N ALA A 17 3.49 25.15 -13.58
CA ALA A 17 2.96 24.37 -14.71
C ALA A 17 2.17 23.18 -14.12
N ALA A 18 0.85 23.30 -13.98
CA ALA A 18 -0.13 22.92 -15.00
C ALA A 18 -0.21 21.39 -15.20
N SER A 19 -1.05 20.77 -14.37
CA SER A 19 -1.56 19.41 -14.52
C SER A 19 -2.33 19.26 -15.84
N LYS A 20 -1.81 18.44 -16.76
CA LYS A 20 -2.59 17.94 -17.90
C LYS A 20 -3.20 16.59 -17.55
N SER A 21 -4.47 16.62 -17.18
CA SER A 21 -5.37 15.47 -17.18
C SER A 21 -5.60 15.02 -18.62
N ILE A 22 -5.16 13.81 -18.96
CA ILE A 22 -5.45 13.15 -20.23
C ILE A 22 -6.33 11.93 -19.91
N SER A 23 -7.63 12.10 -20.12
CA SER A 23 -8.56 11.04 -20.54
C SER A 23 -9.22 11.57 -21.81
N PRO A 24 -9.43 10.74 -22.86
CA PRO A 24 -10.77 10.16 -23.02
C PRO A 24 -10.84 8.86 -23.85
N SER A 25 -12.08 8.38 -24.01
CA SER A 25 -12.59 7.47 -25.05
C SER A 25 -12.88 6.03 -24.62
N VAL A 26 -13.88 5.88 -23.76
CA VAL A 26 -14.69 4.65 -23.68
C VAL A 26 -15.75 4.72 -24.78
N LYS A 27 -15.60 3.87 -25.79
CA LYS A 27 -16.55 3.69 -26.89
C LYS A 27 -17.75 2.89 -26.38
N TRP A 28 -18.87 3.58 -26.13
CA TRP A 28 -20.19 2.97 -25.94
C TRP A 28 -20.68 2.35 -27.26
N MET A 29 -21.10 1.09 -27.23
CA MET A 29 -21.85 0.46 -28.32
C MET A 29 -23.34 0.40 -27.93
N PRO A 30 -24.26 0.74 -28.85
CA PRO A 30 -25.70 0.71 -28.56
C PRO A 30 -26.24 -0.72 -28.51
N GLY A 31 -27.15 -0.94 -27.56
CA GLY A 31 -27.97 -2.14 -27.49
C GLY A 31 -28.98 -2.19 -28.63
N HIS A 32 -29.06 -3.34 -29.28
CA HIS A 32 -30.11 -3.67 -30.24
C HIS A 32 -31.24 -4.42 -29.53
N ASN A 33 -32.44 -3.90 -29.73
CA ASN A 33 -33.71 -4.29 -29.14
C ASN A 33 -34.63 -4.90 -30.22
N ASP A 34 -34.31 -6.08 -30.73
CA ASP A 34 -35.18 -6.68 -31.74
C ASP A 34 -36.32 -7.48 -31.12
N SER A 35 -37.45 -6.79 -31.04
CA SER A 35 -38.79 -7.32 -30.96
C SER A 35 -39.19 -8.07 -32.25
N THR A 36 -40.07 -9.05 -32.07
CA THR A 36 -41.00 -9.64 -33.06
C THR A 36 -40.41 -10.46 -34.21
N ILE A 37 -40.55 -11.80 -34.13
CA ILE A 37 -41.08 -12.59 -35.25
C ILE A 37 -42.08 -13.60 -34.68
N ASN A 38 -43.34 -13.35 -35.03
CA ASN A 38 -44.50 -14.17 -34.75
C ASN A 38 -44.96 -14.74 -36.10
N HIS A 39 -44.64 -16.00 -36.39
CA HIS A 39 -45.20 -16.71 -37.55
C HIS A 39 -45.93 -17.94 -37.07
N GLY A 40 -47.26 -17.86 -37.16
CA GLY A 40 -48.17 -18.97 -36.96
C GLY A 40 -47.90 -20.07 -37.99
N ILE A 41 -47.68 -21.27 -37.48
CA ILE A 41 -47.71 -22.49 -38.28
C ILE A 41 -48.92 -23.29 -37.81
N GLN A 42 -49.86 -23.45 -38.74
CA GLN A 42 -51.06 -24.23 -38.60
C GLN A 42 -50.74 -25.71 -38.35
N LEU A 43 -51.35 -26.26 -37.30
CA LEU A 43 -51.28 -27.67 -36.92
C LEU A 43 -52.12 -28.52 -37.89
N ARG A 44 -51.53 -29.61 -38.41
CA ARG A 44 -52.30 -30.76 -38.92
C ARG A 44 -52.30 -31.87 -37.85
N PRO A 45 -53.46 -32.48 -37.56
CA PRO A 45 -53.58 -33.46 -36.48
C PRO A 45 -53.45 -34.87 -37.03
N ILE A 46 -52.32 -35.54 -36.87
CA ILE A 46 -52.30 -37.00 -37.10
C ILE A 46 -51.31 -37.69 -36.13
N TYR A 47 -51.83 -38.75 -35.50
CA TYR A 47 -51.16 -39.78 -34.69
C TYR A 47 -51.03 -39.51 -33.18
N ILE A 48 -52.18 -39.67 -32.52
CA ILE A 48 -52.32 -40.15 -31.15
C ILE A 48 -51.77 -41.61 -31.09
N LEU A 49 -51.21 -41.97 -29.93
CA LEU A 49 -50.80 -43.30 -29.46
C LEU A 49 -49.40 -43.79 -29.89
N GLY A 50 -48.36 -43.30 -29.23
CA GLY A 50 -47.04 -43.95 -29.29
C GLY A 50 -45.93 -43.40 -28.38
N PHE A 51 -46.17 -42.35 -27.59
CA PHE A 51 -45.08 -41.63 -26.89
C PHE A 51 -45.26 -41.47 -25.38
N PHE A 52 -46.09 -42.31 -24.74
CA PHE A 52 -46.36 -42.14 -23.30
C PHE A 52 -45.44 -42.95 -22.37
N VAL A 53 -44.54 -43.81 -22.87
CA VAL A 53 -43.71 -44.67 -21.99
C VAL A 53 -42.21 -44.34 -22.01
N ARG A 54 -41.72 -43.45 -22.89
CA ARG A 54 -40.26 -43.20 -23.04
C ARG A 54 -39.73 -41.91 -22.42
N ARG A 55 -40.56 -41.11 -21.72
CA ARG A 55 -40.15 -39.79 -21.19
C ARG A 55 -39.80 -39.77 -19.69
N TYR A 56 -40.22 -40.76 -18.90
CA TYR A 56 -39.99 -40.76 -17.44
C TYR A 56 -38.62 -41.29 -16.98
N GLY A 57 -37.89 -42.03 -17.80
CA GLY A 57 -36.58 -42.60 -17.41
C GLY A 57 -35.38 -41.65 -17.64
N TYR A 58 -35.49 -40.73 -18.60
CA TYR A 58 -34.32 -39.96 -19.07
C TYR A 58 -34.04 -38.70 -18.22
N GLU A 59 -35.06 -38.13 -17.59
CA GLU A 59 -34.94 -36.95 -16.73
C GLU A 59 -34.22 -37.26 -15.39
N ALA A 60 -34.37 -38.48 -14.87
CA ALA A 60 -33.71 -38.91 -13.64
C ALA A 60 -32.21 -39.18 -13.82
N VAL A 61 -31.80 -39.63 -15.02
CA VAL A 61 -30.39 -39.91 -15.34
C VAL A 61 -29.64 -38.61 -15.64
N ARG A 62 -30.27 -37.64 -16.33
CA ARG A 62 -29.69 -36.33 -16.64
C ARG A 62 -29.35 -35.52 -15.38
N ARG A 63 -30.27 -35.43 -14.41
CA ARG A 63 -30.01 -34.73 -13.12
C ARG A 63 -28.92 -35.40 -12.29
N LYS A 64 -28.79 -36.74 -12.33
CA LYS A 64 -27.70 -37.45 -11.65
C LYS A 64 -26.33 -37.17 -12.28
N MET A 65 -26.28 -36.91 -13.59
CA MET A 65 -25.03 -36.62 -14.31
C MET A 65 -24.60 -35.16 -14.11
N GLU A 66 -25.53 -34.21 -14.17
CA GLU A 66 -25.29 -32.77 -13.92
C GLU A 66 -24.83 -32.50 -12.47
N MET A 67 -25.42 -33.17 -11.48
CA MET A 67 -25.04 -33.05 -10.06
C MET A 67 -23.64 -33.61 -9.75
N ARG A 68 -23.15 -34.62 -10.50
CA ARG A 68 -21.78 -35.13 -10.35
C ARG A 68 -20.74 -34.17 -10.94
N LEU A 69 -21.11 -33.46 -12.00
CA LEU A 69 -20.23 -32.48 -12.66
C LEU A 69 -20.09 -31.21 -11.81
N ILE A 70 -21.19 -30.71 -11.24
CA ILE A 70 -21.20 -29.55 -10.33
C ILE A 70 -20.45 -29.84 -9.02
N LYS A 71 -20.56 -31.07 -8.47
CA LYS A 71 -19.78 -31.46 -7.27
C LYS A 71 -18.27 -31.49 -7.50
N LYS A 72 -17.81 -31.91 -8.69
CA LYS A 72 -16.38 -31.90 -9.05
C LYS A 72 -15.86 -30.50 -9.36
N LEU A 73 -16.66 -29.67 -10.04
CA LEU A 73 -16.31 -28.28 -10.36
C LEU A 73 -16.37 -27.36 -9.12
N GLY A 74 -17.34 -27.55 -8.24
CA GLY A 74 -17.48 -26.78 -6.99
C GLY A 74 -16.42 -27.11 -5.94
N ALA A 75 -16.00 -28.38 -5.84
CA ALA A 75 -14.90 -28.78 -4.95
C ALA A 75 -13.54 -28.20 -5.39
N GLY A 76 -13.29 -28.10 -6.70
CA GLY A 76 -12.06 -27.49 -7.23
C GLY A 76 -12.02 -25.97 -7.06
N PHE A 77 -13.17 -25.28 -7.24
CA PHE A 77 -13.25 -23.83 -7.12
C PHE A 77 -13.16 -23.33 -5.67
N MET A 78 -13.73 -24.07 -4.70
CA MET A 78 -13.61 -23.74 -3.27
C MET A 78 -12.18 -23.90 -2.73
N ILE A 79 -11.38 -24.83 -3.28
CA ILE A 79 -9.98 -24.99 -2.88
C ILE A 79 -9.11 -23.86 -3.46
N LEU A 80 -9.41 -23.36 -4.66
CA LEU A 80 -8.65 -22.27 -5.27
C LEU A 80 -8.87 -20.91 -4.58
N PHE A 81 -10.08 -20.68 -4.04
CA PHE A 81 -10.41 -19.41 -3.38
C PHE A 81 -9.86 -19.31 -1.95
N PHE A 82 -9.61 -20.42 -1.26
CA PHE A 82 -9.15 -20.43 0.13
C PHE A 82 -7.64 -20.15 0.28
N CYS A 83 -6.83 -20.43 -0.75
CA CYS A 83 -5.38 -20.15 -0.70
C CYS A 83 -5.02 -18.67 -0.86
N ALA A 84 -5.92 -17.83 -1.38
CA ALA A 84 -5.62 -16.42 -1.65
C ALA A 84 -5.73 -15.49 -0.42
N ALA A 85 -6.27 -15.98 0.71
CA ALA A 85 -6.57 -15.14 1.87
C ALA A 85 -5.45 -15.06 2.93
N VAL A 86 -4.32 -15.75 2.74
CA VAL A 86 -3.29 -15.92 3.80
C VAL A 86 -2.17 -14.86 3.76
N PHE A 87 -2.08 -14.01 2.72
CA PHE A 87 -1.02 -13.01 2.62
C PHE A 87 -1.57 -11.59 2.77
N GLY A 88 -1.70 -11.09 4.01
CA GLY A 88 -2.15 -9.71 4.18
C GLY A 88 -2.36 -9.20 5.60
N ALA A 89 -1.47 -9.49 6.55
CA ALA A 89 -1.41 -8.72 7.80
C ALA A 89 -0.05 -8.91 8.49
N GLU A 90 0.98 -8.21 8.02
CA GLU A 90 2.19 -8.03 8.82
C GLU A 90 1.97 -6.82 9.75
N GLU A 91 1.38 -7.03 10.93
CA GLU A 91 1.36 -6.02 11.98
C GLU A 91 2.76 -5.84 12.59
N LYS A 92 3.63 -5.09 11.91
CA LYS A 92 4.87 -4.59 12.52
C LYS A 92 4.55 -3.39 13.39
N ASN A 93 4.06 -3.60 14.61
CA ASN A 93 3.53 -2.49 15.41
C ASN A 93 4.04 -2.36 16.85
N GLU A 94 5.34 -2.60 17.09
CA GLU A 94 6.02 -2.24 18.36
C GLU A 94 7.47 -1.72 18.20
N ALA A 95 7.86 -1.16 17.05
CA ALA A 95 9.28 -0.94 16.75
C ALA A 95 9.93 0.27 17.47
N LYS A 96 10.17 0.15 18.79
CA LYS A 96 11.28 0.85 19.44
C LYS A 96 12.56 0.22 18.92
N ILE A 97 13.27 0.95 18.06
CA ILE A 97 14.55 0.52 17.49
C ILE A 97 15.70 1.09 18.31
N LEU A 98 16.80 0.35 18.39
CA LEU A 98 18.02 0.81 19.04
C LEU A 98 18.95 1.42 17.98
N LEU A 99 19.28 2.69 18.16
CA LEU A 99 20.24 3.40 17.33
C LEU A 99 21.60 3.39 18.03
N HIS A 100 22.64 2.99 17.31
CA HIS A 100 24.01 3.06 17.82
C HIS A 100 24.45 4.53 17.97
N GLY A 101 24.68 4.97 19.21
CA GLY A 101 25.04 6.33 19.55
C GLY A 101 26.54 6.57 19.74
N GLY A 102 27.39 5.64 19.30
CA GLY A 102 28.84 5.71 19.51
C GLY A 102 29.23 5.56 20.97
N ASN A 103 30.22 6.32 21.41
CA ASN A 103 30.76 6.24 22.77
C ASN A 103 29.75 6.63 23.86
N ASN A 104 28.65 7.29 23.52
CA ASN A 104 27.60 7.66 24.47
C ASN A 104 26.58 6.54 24.72
N GLY A 105 26.72 5.39 24.04
CA GLY A 105 25.81 4.26 24.17
C GLY A 105 24.59 4.35 23.24
N GLU A 106 23.76 3.32 23.31
CA GLU A 106 22.57 3.17 22.46
C GLU A 106 21.48 4.19 22.78
N VAL A 107 20.72 4.57 21.76
CA VAL A 107 19.56 5.46 21.86
C VAL A 107 18.32 4.67 21.46
N SER A 108 17.34 4.57 22.35
CA SER A 108 16.04 3.99 22.03
C SER A 108 15.22 5.01 21.22
N PHE A 109 14.83 4.63 20.00
CA PHE A 109 14.07 5.46 19.08
C PHE A 109 12.72 4.81 18.77
N ASP A 110 11.63 5.50 19.07
CA ASP A 110 10.28 5.04 18.78
C ASP A 110 9.87 5.44 17.36
N HIS A 111 10.10 4.56 16.39
CA HIS A 111 9.82 4.86 14.98
C HIS A 111 8.32 5.04 14.74
N LYS A 112 7.48 4.25 15.41
CA LYS A 112 6.01 4.30 15.29
C LYS A 112 5.47 5.66 15.77
N LEU A 113 6.00 6.18 16.87
CA LEU A 113 5.61 7.51 17.36
C LEU A 113 5.92 8.60 16.33
N HIS A 114 7.10 8.55 15.70
CA HIS A 114 7.46 9.55 14.69
C HIS A 114 6.62 9.39 13.41
N GLN A 115 6.35 8.16 12.99
CA GLN A 115 5.51 7.87 11.83
C GLN A 115 4.06 8.32 12.03
N THR A 116 3.50 8.16 13.23
CA THR A 116 2.12 8.57 13.53
C THR A 116 1.97 10.09 13.58
N ILE A 117 2.96 10.80 14.11
CA ILE A 117 2.92 12.27 14.24
C ILE A 117 3.28 12.97 12.92
N LEU A 118 4.34 12.52 12.24
CA LEU A 118 4.89 13.22 11.06
C LEU A 118 4.34 12.70 9.74
N LYS A 119 4.02 11.39 9.64
CA LYS A 119 3.52 10.68 8.45
C LYS A 119 4.43 10.68 7.21
N ASP A 120 5.39 11.59 7.12
CA ASP A 120 6.35 11.70 6.04
C ASP A 120 7.68 11.02 6.40
N CYS A 121 7.99 9.93 5.69
CA CYS A 121 9.22 9.17 5.86
C CYS A 121 10.47 9.91 5.35
N SER A 122 10.30 10.81 4.37
CA SER A 122 11.41 11.47 3.69
C SER A 122 12.14 12.47 4.60
N LEU A 123 11.45 13.03 5.60
CA LEU A 123 12.00 13.93 6.61
C LEU A 123 13.22 13.34 7.34
N CYS A 124 13.28 12.02 7.44
CA CYS A 124 14.40 11.30 8.04
C CYS A 124 15.26 10.60 6.97
N HIS A 125 14.63 9.88 6.03
CA HIS A 125 15.31 8.99 5.09
C HIS A 125 15.93 9.68 3.87
N MET A 126 15.99 11.01 3.84
CA MET A 126 16.68 11.75 2.78
C MET A 126 18.22 11.57 2.80
N LEU A 127 18.81 11.29 3.98
CA LEU A 127 20.26 11.19 4.15
C LEU A 127 20.78 9.75 4.24
N PHE A 128 19.90 8.77 4.49
CA PHE A 128 20.28 7.38 4.71
C PHE A 128 19.17 6.44 4.26
N PRO A 129 19.51 5.22 3.79
CA PRO A 129 18.53 4.25 3.33
C PRO A 129 17.59 3.80 4.46
N GLN A 130 16.35 3.49 4.11
CA GLN A 130 15.35 2.95 5.03
C GLN A 130 15.58 1.45 5.29
N GLU A 131 16.70 1.16 5.96
CA GLU A 131 17.08 -0.19 6.38
C GLU A 131 17.68 -0.17 7.79
N THR A 132 17.57 -1.28 8.51
CA THR A 132 18.20 -1.43 9.83
C THR A 132 19.71 -1.27 9.70
N GLY A 133 20.29 -0.37 10.51
CA GLY A 133 21.72 -0.09 10.43
C GLY A 133 22.13 0.83 9.27
N GLY A 134 21.19 1.37 8.48
CA GLY A 134 21.48 2.19 7.30
C GLY A 134 22.34 3.43 7.59
N ILE A 135 22.17 4.03 8.77
CA ILE A 135 23.01 5.17 9.23
C ILE A 135 24.46 4.69 9.44
N GLN A 136 24.67 3.59 10.17
CA GLN A 136 26.00 3.08 10.48
C GLN A 136 26.72 2.62 9.22
N LYS A 137 26.00 1.96 8.31
CA LYS A 137 26.52 1.57 7.00
C LYS A 137 26.93 2.80 6.17
N SER A 138 26.09 3.82 6.11
CA SER A 138 26.41 5.06 5.38
C SER A 138 27.60 5.81 5.98
N VAL A 139 27.80 5.74 7.31
CA VAL A 139 29.00 6.29 7.97
C VAL A 139 30.25 5.48 7.61
N LYS A 140 30.17 4.14 7.65
CA LYS A 140 31.29 3.25 7.27
C LYS A 140 31.70 3.42 5.80
N GLU A 141 30.73 3.64 4.92
CA GLU A 141 30.95 3.91 3.49
C GLU A 141 31.45 5.34 3.20
N GLY A 142 31.58 6.20 4.22
CA GLY A 142 32.01 7.58 4.07
C GLY A 142 30.97 8.52 3.44
N LYS A 143 29.75 8.05 3.20
CA LYS A 143 28.63 8.84 2.66
C LYS A 143 28.04 9.81 3.69
N LEU A 144 28.14 9.47 4.97
CA LEU A 144 27.72 10.32 6.08
C LEU A 144 28.86 10.54 7.06
N LYS A 145 28.97 11.77 7.57
CA LYS A 145 29.86 12.06 8.70
C LYS A 145 29.26 11.51 9.99
N GLU A 146 30.12 11.18 10.95
CA GLU A 146 29.68 10.84 12.29
C GLU A 146 28.80 11.95 12.87
N LYS A 147 27.73 11.55 13.58
CA LYS A 147 26.76 12.46 14.22
C LYS A 147 26.01 13.41 13.27
N GLN A 148 26.22 13.35 11.96
CA GLN A 148 25.56 14.22 10.99
C GLN A 148 24.04 14.11 11.12
N VAL A 149 23.48 12.90 10.98
CA VAL A 149 22.04 12.65 11.08
C VAL A 149 21.46 13.16 12.40
N MET A 150 22.12 12.87 13.53
CA MET A 150 21.69 13.30 14.85
C MET A 150 21.62 14.83 14.95
N ASN A 151 22.68 15.52 14.52
CA ASN A 151 22.77 16.96 14.67
C ASN A 151 21.88 17.71 13.68
N THR A 152 21.80 17.25 12.43
CA THR A 152 21.11 17.99 11.36
C THR A 152 19.62 17.70 11.28
N LEU A 153 19.19 16.47 11.58
CA LEU A 153 17.78 16.07 11.48
C LEU A 153 17.15 16.01 12.88
N CYS A 154 17.66 15.16 13.78
CA CYS A 154 16.99 14.87 15.04
C CYS A 154 16.98 16.09 15.98
N ILE A 155 18.17 16.62 16.30
CA ILE A 155 18.30 17.72 17.28
C ILE A 155 17.73 19.03 16.73
N ASN A 156 17.90 19.31 15.44
CA ASN A 156 17.34 20.51 14.82
C ASN A 156 15.81 20.50 14.85
N CYS A 157 15.17 19.40 14.40
CA CYS A 157 13.71 19.28 14.46
C CYS A 157 13.21 19.42 15.90
N HIS A 158 13.83 18.75 16.87
CA HIS A 158 13.44 18.88 18.28
C HIS A 158 13.61 20.30 18.81
N LYS A 159 14.68 21.01 18.44
CA LYS A 159 14.89 22.42 18.83
C LYS A 159 13.84 23.34 18.21
N GLU A 160 13.53 23.18 16.94
CA GLU A 160 12.52 23.97 16.24
C GLU A 160 11.14 23.79 16.86
N LYS A 161 10.74 22.54 17.11
CA LYS A 161 9.47 22.22 17.77
C LYS A 161 9.43 22.77 19.20
N LYS A 162 10.52 22.64 19.95
CA LYS A 162 10.64 23.21 21.30
C LYS A 162 10.52 24.74 21.28
N LYS A 163 11.16 25.40 20.32
CA LYS A 163 11.10 26.86 20.13
C LYS A 163 9.69 27.32 19.74
N ALA A 164 8.99 26.52 18.94
CA ALA A 164 7.59 26.76 18.57
C ALA A 164 6.59 26.49 19.70
N GLY A 165 7.04 26.06 20.88
CA GLY A 165 6.17 25.80 22.04
C GLY A 165 5.30 24.55 21.89
N VAL A 166 5.58 23.68 20.91
CA VAL A 166 4.84 22.42 20.74
C VAL A 166 5.59 21.26 21.39
N LYS A 167 4.89 20.15 21.64
CA LYS A 167 5.51 18.93 22.17
C LYS A 167 6.67 18.52 21.25
N ALA A 168 7.85 18.37 21.84
CA ALA A 168 9.09 18.09 21.14
C ALA A 168 9.88 16.99 21.87
N GLY A 169 10.69 16.27 21.11
CA GLY A 169 11.60 15.28 21.68
C GLY A 169 12.78 15.94 22.45
N PRO A 170 13.63 15.11 23.07
CA PRO A 170 14.77 15.57 23.86
C PRO A 170 15.83 16.29 23.00
N VAL A 171 16.43 17.34 23.57
CA VAL A 171 17.50 18.14 22.93
C VAL A 171 18.85 18.06 23.64
N THR A 172 18.93 17.33 24.75
CA THR A 172 20.12 17.20 25.60
C THR A 172 20.65 15.77 25.54
N CYS A 173 21.97 15.59 25.53
CA CYS A 173 22.64 14.30 25.35
C CYS A 173 22.11 13.21 26.30
N SER A 174 22.00 13.49 27.60
CA SER A 174 21.56 12.54 28.63
C SER A 174 20.09 12.12 28.54
N ARG A 175 19.27 12.85 27.77
CA ARG A 175 17.85 12.50 27.57
C ARG A 175 17.65 11.60 26.36
N CYS A 176 18.64 11.52 25.46
CA CYS A 176 18.66 10.55 24.36
C CYS A 176 19.46 9.31 24.75
N HIS A 177 20.62 9.52 25.37
CA HIS A 177 21.50 8.46 25.87
C HIS A 177 21.21 8.23 27.35
N SER A 178 20.30 7.30 27.64
CA SER A 178 20.11 6.82 29.00
C SER A 178 21.41 6.13 29.45
N LYS A 179 22.02 6.60 30.54
CA LYS A 179 23.08 5.83 31.21
C LYS A 179 22.48 4.48 31.61
N LYS A 180 23.09 3.39 31.14
CA LYS A 180 22.92 2.07 31.77
C LYS A 180 23.46 2.11 33.19
#